data_AF-A0A226DBR3-F1
#
_entry.id   AF-A0A226DBR3-F1
#
_cell.length_a   1.000
_cell.length_b   1.000
_cell.length_c   1.000
_cell.angle_alpha   90.00
_cell.angle_beta   90.00
_cell.angle_gamma   90.00
#
_symmetry.space_group_name_H-M   'P 1'
#
loop_
_entity.id
_entity.type
_entity.pdbx_description
1 polymer ?
#
loop_
_entity_poly.entity_id
_entity_poly.type
_entity_poly.pdbx_seq_one_letter_code
_entity_poly.pdbx_strand_id
1 'polypeptide(L)'
;MLLEIFGEHLRRGIIANKRGGFYVAYFLDWDDKMGRAIPLRGNLNYRFFQLACVISMVFLLPILLLRCYQLYVTVPPVESKMTINYTFFATFLMIMFIQYAQVVMCESGPKAFVNCYEAILKLERDIKQFIPELYYDRGTSVDRAVAMVTLFPKIFFHGIDYILPSMFLIVGLSQSSPLYTLLRAIYNFESVGPHVSFAVLIVTAVATCVAGTGILSTISICILFICYGISCLYVWTLFLIPIYCRNPSMMKPRA
;
A
#
# COMPACT_ATOMS: atom_id res chain seq x y z
N MET A 1 12.42 0.27 -18.84
CA MET A 1 11.10 -0.30 -19.16
C MET A 1 10.36 -0.55 -17.86
N LEU A 2 10.96 -1.28 -16.91
CA LEU A 2 10.39 -1.40 -15.56
C LEU A 2 10.35 -0.04 -14.85
N LEU A 3 11.38 0.79 -15.06
CA LEU A 3 11.47 2.17 -14.55
C LEU A 3 10.21 3.01 -14.78
N GLU A 4 9.71 3.08 -16.02
CA GLU A 4 8.59 3.93 -16.41
C GLU A 4 7.28 3.44 -15.81
N ILE A 5 7.02 2.13 -15.94
CA ILE A 5 5.82 1.48 -15.40
C ILE A 5 5.78 1.66 -13.89
N PHE A 6 6.93 1.46 -13.23
CA PHE A 6 7.02 1.58 -11.80
C PHE A 6 6.88 3.03 -11.32
N GLY A 7 7.51 3.98 -12.01
CA GLY A 7 7.36 5.40 -11.73
C GLY A 7 5.90 5.85 -11.82
N GLU A 8 5.16 5.36 -12.81
CA GLU A 8 3.73 5.63 -12.94
C GLU A 8 2.91 5.05 -11.77
N HIS A 9 3.17 3.79 -11.38
CA HIS A 9 2.49 3.19 -10.23
C HIS A 9 2.83 3.90 -8.91
N LEU A 10 4.08 4.31 -8.72
CA LEU A 10 4.51 5.06 -7.54
C LEU A 10 3.83 6.43 -7.48
N ARG A 11 3.79 7.15 -8.60
CA ARG A 11 3.07 8.43 -8.71
C ARG A 11 1.60 8.27 -8.35
N ARG A 12 0.93 7.25 -8.90
CA ARG A 12 -0.47 6.94 -8.58
C ARG A 12 -0.67 6.62 -7.10
N GLY A 13 0.20 5.80 -6.52
CA GLY A 13 0.18 5.48 -5.09
C GLY A 13 0.32 6.71 -4.20
N ILE A 14 1.26 7.61 -4.52
CA ILE A 14 1.46 8.88 -3.79
C ILE A 14 0.21 9.77 -3.90
N ILE A 15 -0.38 9.90 -5.10
CA ILE A 15 -1.61 10.67 -5.28
C ILE A 15 -2.78 10.06 -4.49
N ALA A 16 -2.92 8.73 -4.51
CA ALA A 16 -3.93 8.03 -3.73
C ALA A 16 -3.75 8.25 -2.22
N ASN A 17 -2.50 8.23 -1.74
CA ASN A 17 -2.18 8.54 -0.35
C ASN A 17 -2.55 9.98 0.03
N LYS A 18 -2.22 10.96 -0.83
CA LYS A 18 -2.64 12.35 -0.64
C LYS A 18 -4.17 12.46 -0.55
N ARG A 19 -4.91 11.81 -1.44
CA ARG A 19 -6.38 11.83 -1.44
C ARG A 19 -6.97 11.17 -0.18
N GLY A 20 -6.46 10.01 0.20
CA GLY A 20 -6.90 9.30 1.42
C GLY A 20 -6.60 10.09 2.70
N GLY A 21 -5.55 10.90 2.70
CA GLY A 21 -5.22 11.83 3.78
C GLY A 21 -5.87 13.21 3.65
N PHE A 22 -6.85 13.40 2.75
CA PHE A 22 -7.48 14.69 2.45
C PHE A 22 -6.50 15.82 2.11
N TYR A 23 -5.35 15.50 1.54
CA TYR A 23 -4.24 16.43 1.29
C TYR A 23 -3.68 17.09 2.57
N VAL A 24 -4.01 16.56 3.75
CA VAL A 24 -3.55 17.03 5.06
C VAL A 24 -2.56 16.04 5.67
N ALA A 25 -2.78 14.73 5.56
CA ALA A 25 -1.96 13.71 6.20
C ALA A 25 -1.29 12.80 5.17
N TYR A 26 -0.09 13.17 4.71
CA TYR A 26 0.69 12.39 3.75
C TYR A 26 2.21 12.59 3.95
N PHE A 27 3.02 11.63 3.48
CA PHE A 27 4.47 11.59 3.77
C PHE A 27 5.40 11.77 2.56
N LEU A 28 4.88 11.58 1.34
CA LEU A 28 5.60 11.80 0.08
C LEU A 28 4.83 12.74 -0.82
N ASP A 29 5.55 13.58 -1.56
CA ASP A 29 4.99 14.31 -2.70
C ASP A 29 5.60 13.81 -4.01
N TRP A 30 4.92 14.10 -5.11
CA TRP A 30 5.43 13.82 -6.45
C TRP A 30 5.74 15.12 -7.17
N ASP A 31 6.98 15.27 -7.64
CA ASP A 31 7.36 16.41 -8.48
C ASP A 31 7.22 16.04 -9.96
N ASP A 32 6.20 16.61 -10.61
CA ASP A 32 5.94 16.43 -12.02
C ASP A 32 7.05 16.98 -12.93
N LYS A 33 7.82 17.99 -12.47
CA LYS A 33 8.94 18.55 -13.25
C LYS A 33 10.13 17.60 -13.27
N MET A 34 10.42 16.99 -12.13
CA MET A 34 11.56 16.09 -11.96
C MET A 34 11.20 14.63 -12.19
N GLY A 35 9.91 14.29 -12.30
CA GLY A 35 9.42 12.92 -12.43
C GLY A 35 9.81 12.02 -11.26
N ARG A 36 9.86 12.57 -10.04
CA ARG A 36 10.37 11.87 -8.85
C ARG A 36 9.58 12.15 -7.58
N ALA A 37 9.64 11.21 -6.65
CA ALA A 37 9.11 11.38 -5.30
C ALA A 37 10.01 12.30 -4.47
N ILE A 38 9.40 13.19 -3.67
CA ILE A 38 10.08 14.11 -2.75
C ILE A 38 9.62 13.83 -1.31
N PRO A 39 10.55 13.75 -0.34
CA PRO A 39 10.18 13.60 1.07
C PRO A 39 9.72 14.93 1.69
N LEU A 40 8.62 14.90 2.45
CA LEU A 40 8.02 16.10 3.07
C LEU A 40 8.59 16.44 4.46
N ARG A 41 9.92 16.49 4.58
CA ARG A 41 10.56 16.70 5.89
C ARG A 41 10.20 18.08 6.46
N GLY A 42 9.71 18.11 7.69
CA GLY A 42 9.38 19.33 8.42
C GLY A 42 8.07 20.01 8.00
N ASN A 43 7.37 19.48 7.01
CA ASN A 43 6.07 20.00 6.60
C ASN A 43 4.98 19.61 7.62
N LEU A 44 4.01 20.51 7.84
CA LEU A 44 2.83 20.24 8.67
C LEU A 44 2.10 18.97 8.21
N ASN A 45 2.04 18.72 6.91
CA ASN A 45 1.33 17.56 6.36
C ASN A 45 1.93 16.23 6.81
N TYR A 46 3.26 16.17 6.92
CA TYR A 46 3.96 15.00 7.43
C TYR A 46 3.75 14.83 8.94
N ARG A 47 3.69 15.93 9.70
CA ARG A 47 3.38 15.89 11.15
C ARG A 47 1.96 15.40 11.40
N PHE A 48 0.99 15.81 10.58
CA PHE A 48 -0.38 15.30 10.66
C PHE A 48 -0.45 13.80 10.33
N PHE A 49 0.30 13.34 9.34
CA PHE A 49 0.44 11.91 9.07
C PHE A 49 1.01 11.15 10.28
N GLN A 50 2.11 11.63 10.87
CA GLN A 50 2.70 11.02 12.06
C GLN A 50 1.71 10.99 13.23
N LEU A 51 1.00 12.09 13.48
CA LEU A 51 -0.02 12.17 14.52
C LEU A 51 -1.15 11.16 14.29
N ALA A 52 -1.66 11.05 13.05
CA ALA A 52 -2.69 10.09 12.70
C ALA A 52 -2.24 8.64 12.92
N CYS A 53 -0.98 8.31 12.60
CA CYS A 53 -0.42 6.99 12.86
C CYS A 53 -0.25 6.72 14.37
N VAL A 54 0.20 7.70 15.16
CA VAL A 54 0.28 7.57 16.63
C VAL A 54 -1.11 7.34 17.22
N ILE A 55 -2.12 8.10 16.80
CA ILE A 55 -3.51 7.92 17.25
C ILE A 55 -4.01 6.51 16.90
N SER A 56 -3.72 6.07 15.68
CA SER A 56 -4.08 4.72 15.23
C SER A 56 -3.44 3.63 16.09
N MET A 57 -2.16 3.79 16.43
CA MET A 57 -1.39 2.83 17.23
C MET A 57 -1.81 2.81 18.70
N VAL A 58 -2.01 3.98 19.32
CA VAL A 58 -2.25 4.12 20.75
C VAL A 58 -3.72 3.92 21.11
N PHE A 59 -4.66 4.31 20.24
CA PHE A 59 -6.09 4.27 20.53
C PHE A 59 -6.83 3.26 19.66
N LEU A 60 -6.75 3.38 18.33
CA LEU A 60 -7.60 2.57 17.44
C LEU A 60 -7.27 1.08 17.50
N LEU A 61 -5.99 0.72 17.43
CA LEU A 61 -5.57 -0.68 17.47
C LEU A 61 -5.97 -1.38 18.78
N PRO A 62 -5.69 -0.83 19.98
CA PRO A 62 -6.14 -1.43 21.24
C PRO A 62 -7.66 -1.58 21.33
N ILE A 63 -8.43 -0.60 20.86
CA ILE A 63 -9.90 -0.67 20.84
C ILE A 63 -10.37 -1.81 19.93
N LEU A 64 -9.81 -1.93 18.73
CA LEU A 64 -10.13 -3.01 17.80
C LEU A 64 -9.76 -4.39 18.35
N LEU A 65 -8.59 -4.51 19.00
CA LEU A 65 -8.16 -5.75 19.66
C LEU A 65 -9.08 -6.13 20.82
N LEU A 66 -9.46 -5.17 21.65
CA LEU A 66 -10.42 -5.37 22.74
C LEU A 66 -11.77 -5.84 22.19
N ARG A 67 -12.24 -5.23 21.09
CA ARG A 67 -13.48 -5.64 20.43
C ARG A 67 -13.39 -7.06 19.85
N CYS A 68 -12.28 -7.42 19.20
CA CYS A 68 -12.01 -8.79 18.76
C CYS A 68 -12.07 -9.77 19.93
N TYR A 69 -11.49 -9.43 21.08
CA TYR A 69 -11.53 -10.25 22.28
C TYR A 69 -12.96 -10.41 22.83
N GLN A 70 -13.72 -9.32 22.93
CA GLN A 70 -15.13 -9.37 23.36
C GLN A 70 -15.98 -10.28 22.45
N LEU A 71 -15.81 -10.15 21.13
CA LEU A 71 -16.52 -10.99 20.15
C LEU A 71 -16.12 -12.46 20.25
N TYR A 72 -14.89 -12.76 20.66
CA TYR A 72 -14.39 -14.13 20.85
C TYR A 72 -14.93 -14.78 22.13
N VAL A 73 -15.02 -14.03 23.24
CA VAL A 73 -15.41 -14.57 24.56
C VAL A 73 -16.93 -14.69 24.75
N THR A 74 -17.73 -13.89 24.04
CA THR A 74 -19.19 -13.87 24.23
C THR A 74 -19.83 -15.16 23.68
N VAL A 75 -20.33 -16.02 24.56
CA VAL A 75 -21.10 -17.24 24.22
C VAL A 75 -22.50 -17.15 24.86
N PRO A 76 -23.60 -17.28 24.08
CA PRO A 76 -23.67 -17.43 22.62
C PRO A 76 -23.34 -16.11 21.89
N PRO A 77 -22.97 -16.16 20.59
CA PRO A 77 -22.67 -14.96 19.82
C PRO A 77 -23.93 -14.11 19.69
N VAL A 78 -23.94 -12.96 20.37
CA VAL A 78 -25.02 -11.95 20.28
C VAL A 78 -24.93 -11.18 18.95
N GLU A 79 -23.73 -11.13 18.36
CA GLU A 79 -23.40 -10.34 17.19
C GLU A 79 -23.45 -11.15 15.89
N SER A 80 -23.70 -10.47 14.77
CA SER A 80 -23.74 -11.11 13.46
C SER A 80 -22.38 -11.67 13.04
N LYS A 81 -22.37 -12.78 12.29
CA LYS A 81 -21.13 -13.36 11.71
C LYS A 81 -20.36 -12.35 10.85
N MET A 82 -21.07 -11.44 10.18
CA MET A 82 -20.45 -10.38 9.39
C MET A 82 -19.69 -9.37 10.26
N THR A 83 -20.27 -8.95 11.39
CA THR A 83 -19.60 -8.07 12.37
C THR A 83 -18.29 -8.67 12.84
N ILE A 84 -18.29 -9.97 13.15
CA ILE A 84 -17.09 -10.72 13.56
C ILE A 84 -16.04 -10.64 12.45
N ASN A 85 -16.38 -11.07 11.23
CA ASN A 85 -15.44 -11.08 10.10
C ASN A 85 -14.87 -9.69 9.78
N TYR A 86 -15.71 -8.65 9.72
CA TYR A 86 -15.26 -7.30 9.42
C TYR A 86 -14.35 -6.73 10.51
N THR A 87 -14.63 -7.02 11.79
CA THR A 87 -13.80 -6.54 12.90
C THR A 87 -12.42 -7.21 12.84
N PHE A 88 -12.34 -8.53 12.67
CA PHE A 88 -11.05 -9.23 12.53
C PHE A 88 -10.25 -8.75 11.32
N PHE A 89 -10.91 -8.55 10.18
CA PHE A 89 -10.26 -8.04 8.97
C PHE A 89 -9.73 -6.61 9.16
N ALA A 90 -10.52 -5.72 9.77
CA ALA A 90 -10.09 -4.35 10.07
C ALA A 90 -8.89 -4.34 11.04
N THR A 91 -8.91 -5.18 12.08
CA THR A 91 -7.79 -5.33 13.03
C THR A 91 -6.53 -5.82 12.31
N PHE A 92 -6.64 -6.83 11.45
CA PHE A 92 -5.51 -7.33 10.66
C PHE A 92 -4.92 -6.23 9.76
N LEU A 93 -5.76 -5.51 9.02
CA LEU A 93 -5.31 -4.40 8.18
C LEU A 93 -4.62 -3.30 9.00
N MET A 94 -5.13 -2.99 10.20
CA MET A 94 -4.53 -2.00 11.09
C MET A 94 -3.14 -2.45 11.60
N ILE A 95 -2.97 -3.73 11.94
CA ILE A 95 -1.66 -4.29 12.33
C ILE A 95 -0.67 -4.18 11.17
N MET A 96 -1.06 -4.60 9.96
CA MET A 96 -0.23 -4.49 8.77
C MET A 96 0.15 -3.04 8.48
N PHE A 97 -0.82 -2.12 8.55
CA PHE A 97 -0.59 -0.70 8.39
C PHE A 97 0.44 -0.16 9.36
N ILE A 98 0.31 -0.48 10.65
CA ILE A 98 1.20 0.02 11.69
C ILE A 98 2.64 -0.43 11.45
N GLN A 99 2.86 -1.68 11.05
CA GLN A 99 4.20 -2.18 10.73
C GLN A 99 4.88 -1.37 9.62
N TYR A 100 4.16 -1.06 8.54
CA TYR A 100 4.69 -0.24 7.45
C TYR A 100 4.80 1.24 7.82
N ALA A 101 3.79 1.78 8.52
CA ALA A 101 3.75 3.16 8.94
C ALA A 101 4.91 3.47 9.90
N GLN A 102 5.30 2.57 10.79
CA GLN A 102 6.44 2.75 11.69
C GLN A 102 7.74 3.04 10.93
N VAL A 103 8.00 2.33 9.82
CA VAL A 103 9.18 2.57 8.97
C VAL A 103 9.13 3.97 8.36
N VAL A 104 7.95 4.40 7.94
CA VAL A 104 7.72 5.69 7.27
C VAL A 104 7.67 6.86 8.25
N MET A 105 7.22 6.65 9.49
CA MET A 105 7.10 7.67 10.54
C MET A 105 8.45 8.12 11.09
N CYS A 106 9.49 7.29 10.99
CA CYS A 106 10.85 7.66 11.40
C CYS A 106 11.27 8.97 10.70
N GLU A 107 12.03 9.83 11.38
CA GLU A 107 12.45 11.11 10.80
C GLU A 107 13.24 10.93 9.48
N SER A 108 14.02 9.84 9.39
CA SER A 108 14.73 9.42 8.19
C SER A 108 13.88 8.61 7.22
N GLY A 109 12.69 8.14 7.61
CA GLY A 109 11.85 7.18 6.89
C GLY A 109 11.53 7.60 5.46
N PRO A 110 10.87 8.75 5.21
CA PRO A 110 10.52 9.17 3.86
C PRO A 110 11.77 9.44 3.00
N LYS A 111 12.84 9.95 3.61
CA LYS A 111 14.13 10.17 2.92
C LYS A 111 14.79 8.85 2.55
N ALA A 112 14.82 7.88 3.45
CA ALA A 112 15.34 6.55 3.20
C ALA A 112 14.54 5.87 2.10
N PHE A 113 13.21 5.98 2.13
CA PHE A 113 12.33 5.47 1.07
C PHE A 113 12.70 6.05 -0.31
N VAL A 114 12.80 7.38 -0.42
CA VAL A 114 13.18 8.05 -1.68
C VAL A 114 14.60 7.67 -2.11
N ASN A 115 15.56 7.62 -1.18
CA ASN A 115 16.93 7.23 -1.49
C ASN A 115 17.02 5.79 -1.99
N CYS A 116 16.30 4.86 -1.36
CA CYS A 116 16.27 3.47 -1.80
C CYS A 116 15.60 3.35 -3.18
N TYR A 117 14.55 4.14 -3.44
CA TYR A 117 13.95 4.20 -4.77
C TYR A 117 14.92 4.73 -5.82
N GLU A 118 15.58 5.87 -5.57
CA GLU A 118 16.60 6.42 -6.46
C GLU A 118 17.76 5.45 -6.68
N ALA A 119 18.19 4.70 -5.66
CA ALA A 119 19.22 3.68 -5.78
C ALA A 119 18.81 2.54 -6.70
N ILE A 120 17.56 2.05 -6.61
CA ILE A 120 17.06 1.01 -7.54
C ILE A 120 16.96 1.56 -8.97
N LEU A 121 16.50 2.80 -9.14
CA LEU A 121 16.45 3.44 -10.46
C LEU A 121 17.85 3.59 -11.07
N LYS A 122 18.82 3.98 -10.26
CA LYS A 122 20.22 4.08 -10.68
C LYS A 122 20.75 2.70 -11.07
N LEU A 123 20.51 1.68 -10.25
CA LEU A 123 20.89 0.30 -10.56
C LEU A 123 20.29 -0.17 -11.88
N GLU A 124 19.00 0.05 -12.16
CA GLU A 124 18.38 -0.33 -13.45
C GLU A 124 19.05 0.40 -14.62
N ARG A 125 19.41 1.69 -14.46
CA ARG A 125 20.12 2.45 -15.50
C ARG A 125 21.53 1.92 -15.73
N ASP A 126 22.27 1.67 -14.66
CA ASP A 126 23.65 1.18 -14.74
C ASP A 126 23.67 -0.21 -15.40
N ILE A 127 22.77 -1.12 -15.00
CA ILE A 127 22.67 -2.44 -15.65
C ILE A 127 22.25 -2.31 -17.13
N LYS A 128 21.36 -1.37 -17.47
CA LYS A 128 20.99 -1.10 -18.86
C LYS A 128 22.18 -0.63 -19.71
N GLN A 129 23.11 0.13 -19.14
CA GLN A 129 24.32 0.59 -19.85
C GLN A 129 25.31 -0.56 -20.14
N PHE A 130 25.31 -1.63 -19.34
CA PHE A 130 26.14 -2.81 -19.60
C PHE A 130 25.64 -3.68 -20.76
N ILE A 131 24.47 -3.38 -21.35
CA ILE A 131 23.95 -4.11 -22.50
C ILE A 131 24.47 -3.43 -23.78
N PRO A 132 25.38 -4.06 -24.55
CA PRO A 132 26.00 -3.44 -25.71
C PRO A 132 25.04 -3.15 -26.87
N GLU A 133 23.91 -3.86 -26.96
CA GLU A 133 22.89 -3.62 -28.00
C GLU A 133 21.46 -3.75 -27.44
N LEU A 134 20.64 -2.69 -27.57
CA LEU A 134 19.24 -2.68 -27.12
C LEU A 134 18.35 -3.70 -27.86
N TYR A 135 18.79 -4.13 -29.05
CA TYR A 135 18.08 -5.05 -29.94
C TYR A 135 18.45 -6.53 -29.74
N TYR A 136 19.25 -6.84 -28.73
CA TYR A 136 19.60 -8.22 -28.42
C TYR A 136 18.35 -9.04 -28.05
N ASP A 137 18.17 -10.20 -28.70
CA ASP A 137 17.11 -11.15 -28.36
C ASP A 137 17.33 -11.69 -26.94
N ARG A 138 16.50 -11.21 -26.01
CA ARG A 138 16.58 -11.53 -24.59
C ARG A 138 16.05 -12.93 -24.28
N GLY A 139 15.40 -13.57 -25.26
CA GLY A 139 14.76 -14.86 -25.14
C GLY A 139 13.38 -14.77 -24.47
N THR A 140 12.54 -15.73 -24.83
CA THR A 140 11.13 -15.82 -24.40
C THR A 140 10.96 -15.87 -22.87
N SER A 141 11.94 -16.40 -22.13
CA SER A 141 11.92 -16.43 -20.66
C SER A 141 11.99 -15.04 -20.04
N VAL A 142 12.85 -14.16 -20.56
CA VAL A 142 12.99 -12.78 -20.05
C VAL A 142 11.75 -11.98 -20.42
N ASP A 143 11.23 -12.13 -21.64
CA ASP A 143 10.02 -11.43 -22.06
C ASP A 143 8.81 -11.85 -21.22
N ARG A 144 8.68 -13.15 -20.93
CA ARG A 144 7.64 -13.66 -20.02
C ARG A 144 7.79 -13.12 -18.61
N ALA A 145 9.01 -13.04 -18.08
CA ALA A 145 9.27 -12.49 -16.76
C ALA A 145 8.91 -11.00 -16.69
N VAL A 146 9.31 -10.21 -17.69
CA VAL A 146 8.90 -8.80 -17.82
C VAL A 146 7.38 -8.68 -17.91
N ALA A 147 6.72 -9.49 -18.73
CA ALA A 147 5.27 -9.46 -18.86
C ALA A 147 4.56 -9.74 -17.52
N MET A 148 5.03 -10.76 -16.78
CA MET A 148 4.51 -11.06 -15.43
C MET A 148 4.73 -9.92 -14.44
N VAL A 149 5.96 -9.40 -14.38
CA VAL A 149 6.36 -8.30 -13.48
C VAL A 149 5.58 -7.02 -13.76
N THR A 150 5.19 -6.79 -15.01
CA THR A 150 4.42 -5.60 -15.39
C THR A 150 2.92 -5.79 -15.23
N LEU A 151 2.42 -7.01 -15.40
CA LEU A 151 1.00 -7.34 -15.23
C LEU A 151 0.59 -7.32 -13.76
N PHE A 152 1.43 -7.86 -12.86
CA PHE A 152 1.08 -8.01 -11.46
C PHE A 152 0.78 -6.66 -10.75
N PRO A 153 1.65 -5.62 -10.80
CA PRO A 153 1.35 -4.31 -10.24
C PRO A 153 0.09 -3.69 -10.86
N LYS A 154 -0.14 -3.85 -12.17
CA LYS A 154 -1.35 -3.32 -12.81
C LYS A 154 -2.62 -3.91 -12.20
N ILE A 155 -2.69 -5.23 -12.05
CA ILE A 155 -3.84 -5.91 -11.43
C ILE A 155 -3.97 -5.50 -9.96
N PHE A 156 -2.86 -5.48 -9.23
CA PHE A 156 -2.83 -5.12 -7.82
C PHE A 156 -3.35 -3.69 -7.58
N PHE A 157 -2.80 -2.70 -8.28
CA PHE A 157 -3.23 -1.30 -8.17
C PHE A 157 -4.66 -1.10 -8.69
N HIS A 158 -5.08 -1.84 -9.72
CA HIS A 158 -6.48 -1.78 -10.14
C HIS A 158 -7.43 -2.27 -9.03
N GLY A 159 -7.09 -3.35 -8.34
CA GLY A 159 -7.86 -3.83 -7.19
C GLY A 159 -7.91 -2.79 -6.07
N ILE A 160 -6.78 -2.16 -5.77
CA ILE A 160 -6.68 -1.22 -4.66
C ILE A 160 -7.32 0.13 -4.96
N ASP A 161 -7.18 0.65 -6.17
CA ASP A 161 -7.66 1.98 -6.52
C ASP A 161 -9.17 1.99 -6.84
N TYR A 162 -9.74 0.86 -7.30
CA TYR A 162 -11.13 0.82 -7.78
C TYR A 162 -12.03 -0.13 -6.98
N ILE A 163 -11.56 -1.34 -6.67
CA ILE A 163 -12.40 -2.37 -6.04
C ILE A 163 -12.48 -2.11 -4.53
N LEU A 164 -11.35 -1.91 -3.86
CA LEU A 164 -11.32 -1.79 -2.39
C LEU A 164 -12.03 -0.55 -1.82
N PRO A 165 -11.99 0.65 -2.43
CA PRO A 165 -12.76 1.79 -1.94
C PRO A 165 -14.26 1.52 -1.96
N SER A 166 -14.74 0.86 -3.03
CA SER A 166 -16.14 0.42 -3.16
C SER A 166 -16.50 -0.58 -2.07
N MET A 167 -15.61 -1.54 -1.79
CA MET A 167 -15.80 -2.50 -0.70
C MET A 167 -15.84 -1.81 0.67
N PHE A 168 -14.97 -0.83 0.95
CA PHE A 168 -15.03 -0.07 2.20
C PHE A 168 -16.30 0.75 2.34
N LEU A 169 -16.84 1.29 1.24
CA LEU A 169 -18.12 1.99 1.27
C LEU A 169 -19.27 1.03 1.61
N ILE A 170 -19.31 -0.16 1.00
CA ILE A 170 -20.32 -1.19 1.30
C ILE A 170 -20.23 -1.65 2.76
N VAL A 171 -19.01 -1.94 3.24
CA VAL A 171 -18.77 -2.35 4.63
C VAL A 171 -19.11 -1.20 5.59
N GLY A 172 -18.73 0.03 5.26
CA GLY A 172 -18.99 1.22 6.08
C GLY A 172 -20.47 1.54 6.21
N LEU A 173 -21.25 1.36 5.14
CA LEU A 173 -22.71 1.53 5.13
C LEU A 173 -23.47 0.36 5.76
N SER A 174 -22.78 -0.67 6.23
CA SER A 174 -23.40 -1.77 6.97
C SER A 174 -23.49 -1.47 8.46
N GLN A 175 -24.59 -1.85 9.10
CA GLN A 175 -24.71 -1.83 10.57
C GLN A 175 -23.71 -2.77 11.25
N SER A 176 -23.12 -3.71 10.50
CA SER A 176 -22.04 -4.59 10.96
C SER A 176 -20.66 -3.95 10.89
N SER A 177 -20.54 -2.68 10.47
CA SER A 177 -19.23 -2.03 10.36
C SER A 177 -18.56 -1.92 11.73
N PRO A 178 -17.23 -2.16 11.84
CA PRO A 178 -16.55 -2.13 13.13
C PRO A 178 -16.68 -0.77 13.82
N LEU A 179 -16.67 0.32 13.06
CA LEU A 179 -16.77 1.67 13.60
C LEU A 179 -18.21 1.98 14.08
N TYR A 180 -19.23 1.59 13.31
CA TYR A 180 -20.63 1.77 13.72
C TYR A 180 -20.93 0.98 15.00
N THR A 181 -20.56 -0.30 15.03
CA THR A 181 -20.79 -1.16 16.20
C THR A 181 -20.01 -0.70 17.42
N LEU A 182 -18.79 -0.18 17.24
CA LEU A 182 -18.02 0.43 18.32
C LEU A 182 -18.72 1.66 18.90
N LEU A 183 -19.17 2.60 18.06
CA LEU A 183 -19.88 3.78 18.54
C LEU A 183 -21.18 3.41 19.24
N ARG A 184 -21.91 2.42 18.71
CA ARG A 184 -23.14 1.91 19.32
C ARG A 184 -22.87 1.29 20.69
N ALA A 185 -21.73 0.60 20.85
CA ALA A 185 -21.33 0.01 22.12
C ALA A 185 -20.94 1.07 23.17
N ILE A 186 -20.37 2.20 22.74
CA ILE A 186 -20.04 3.33 23.63
C ILE A 186 -21.31 4.10 24.03
N TYR A 187 -22.18 4.36 23.05
CA TYR A 187 -23.40 5.12 23.25
C TYR A 187 -24.52 4.56 22.38
N ASN A 188 -25.63 4.16 23.00
CA ASN A 188 -26.78 3.60 22.31
C ASN A 188 -27.62 4.67 21.60
N PHE A 189 -27.04 5.33 20.59
CA PHE A 189 -27.68 6.38 19.80
C PHE A 189 -28.94 5.91 19.05
N GLU A 190 -29.11 4.59 18.86
CA GLU A 190 -30.31 4.03 18.25
C GLU A 190 -31.58 4.30 19.07
N SER A 191 -31.43 4.54 20.38
CA SER A 191 -32.55 4.93 21.27
C SER A 191 -33.09 6.34 20.99
N VAL A 192 -32.31 7.22 20.37
CA VAL A 192 -32.69 8.61 20.10
C VAL A 192 -33.63 8.71 18.90
N GLY A 193 -33.49 7.80 17.94
CA GLY A 193 -34.37 7.70 16.77
C GLY A 193 -33.64 7.33 15.47
N PRO A 194 -34.37 6.93 14.43
CA PRO A 194 -33.80 6.37 13.20
C PRO A 194 -32.95 7.37 12.40
N HIS A 195 -33.27 8.67 12.47
CA HIS A 195 -32.51 9.71 11.77
C HIS A 195 -31.10 9.88 12.34
N VAL A 196 -30.93 9.75 13.66
CA VAL A 196 -29.62 9.83 14.31
C VAL A 196 -28.77 8.62 13.93
N SER A 197 -29.35 7.42 13.99
CA SER A 197 -28.65 6.19 13.56
C SER A 197 -28.21 6.25 12.10
N PHE A 198 -29.07 6.76 11.21
CA PHE A 198 -28.73 6.92 9.81
C PHE A 198 -27.59 7.93 9.62
N ALA A 199 -27.63 9.07 10.32
CA ALA A 199 -26.54 10.05 10.26
C ALA A 199 -25.20 9.46 10.75
N VAL A 200 -25.22 8.72 11.87
CA VAL A 200 -24.02 8.04 12.40
C VAL A 200 -23.50 6.99 11.41
N LEU A 201 -24.39 6.25 10.75
CA LEU A 201 -24.02 5.29 9.72
C LEU A 201 -23.31 5.95 8.53
N ILE A 202 -23.82 7.07 8.02
CA ILE A 202 -23.18 7.81 6.93
C ILE A 202 -21.82 8.35 7.36
N VAL A 203 -21.73 8.97 8.55
CA VAL A 203 -20.46 9.53 9.06
C VAL A 203 -19.42 8.43 9.25
N THR A 204 -19.81 7.30 9.85
CA THR A 204 -18.90 6.17 10.05
C THR A 204 -18.52 5.50 8.73
N ALA A 205 -19.40 5.43 7.75
CA ALA A 205 -19.09 4.93 6.42
C ALA A 205 -18.05 5.79 5.70
N VAL A 206 -18.21 7.11 5.73
CA VAL A 206 -17.25 8.07 5.15
C VAL A 206 -15.91 7.95 5.85
N ALA A 207 -15.90 7.95 7.20
CA ALA A 207 -14.68 7.78 7.97
C ALA A 207 -13.96 6.45 7.67
N THR A 208 -14.71 5.34 7.56
CA THR A 208 -14.19 4.02 7.21
C THR A 208 -13.58 4.01 5.81
N CYS A 209 -14.25 4.63 4.84
CA CYS A 209 -13.76 4.71 3.46
C CYS A 209 -12.46 5.52 3.35
N VAL A 210 -12.42 6.70 3.98
CA VAL A 210 -11.22 7.55 4.00
C VAL A 210 -10.07 6.85 4.71
N ALA A 211 -10.29 6.38 5.94
CA ALA A 211 -9.23 5.74 6.72
C ALA A 211 -8.74 4.45 6.04
N GLY A 212 -9.67 3.64 5.52
CA GLY A 212 -9.34 2.41 4.79
C GLY A 212 -8.51 2.68 3.54
N THR A 213 -8.88 3.68 2.73
CA THR A 213 -8.11 4.05 1.52
C THR A 213 -6.74 4.66 1.86
N GLY A 214 -6.64 5.45 2.94
CA GLY A 214 -5.37 5.96 3.46
C GLY A 214 -4.44 4.82 3.94
N ILE A 215 -4.98 3.86 4.69
CA ILE A 215 -4.26 2.66 5.14
C ILE A 215 -3.77 1.85 3.94
N LEU A 216 -4.67 1.52 3.01
CA LEU A 216 -4.33 0.69 1.85
C LEU A 216 -3.31 1.37 0.94
N SER A 217 -3.44 2.66 0.67
CA SER A 217 -2.47 3.38 -0.16
C SER A 217 -1.06 3.34 0.46
N THR A 218 -0.97 3.49 1.78
CA THR A 218 0.31 3.39 2.50
C THR A 218 0.91 1.99 2.37
N ILE A 219 0.13 0.94 2.65
CA ILE A 219 0.55 -0.46 2.48
C ILE A 219 0.97 -0.72 1.03
N SER A 220 0.22 -0.19 0.06
CA SER A 220 0.46 -0.39 -1.36
C SER A 220 1.76 0.23 -1.84
N ILE A 221 2.10 1.45 -1.37
CA ILE A 221 3.38 2.09 -1.68
C ILE A 221 4.54 1.23 -1.17
N CYS A 222 4.43 0.70 0.06
CA CYS A 222 5.46 -0.17 0.64
C CYS A 222 5.59 -1.51 -0.10
N ILE A 223 4.47 -2.18 -0.42
CA ILE A 223 4.46 -3.43 -1.18
C ILE A 223 5.03 -3.20 -2.58
N LEU A 224 4.60 -2.14 -3.26
CA LEU A 224 5.09 -1.77 -4.58
C LEU A 224 6.62 -1.65 -4.56
N PHE A 225 7.17 -0.96 -3.56
CA PHE A 225 8.61 -0.83 -3.38
C PHE A 225 9.33 -2.19 -3.24
N ILE A 226 8.83 -3.06 -2.38
CA ILE A 226 9.40 -4.41 -2.16
C ILE A 226 9.30 -5.25 -3.44
N CYS A 227 8.13 -5.28 -4.06
CA CYS A 227 7.87 -6.00 -5.31
C CYS A 227 8.78 -5.52 -6.44
N TYR A 228 9.09 -4.23 -6.51
CA TYR A 228 10.02 -3.69 -7.50
C TYR A 228 11.41 -4.25 -7.34
N GLY A 229 11.95 -4.21 -6.12
CA GLY A 229 13.30 -4.68 -5.84
C GLY A 229 13.44 -6.15 -6.22
N ILE A 230 12.48 -6.98 -5.79
CA ILE A 230 12.43 -8.41 -6.13
C ILE A 230 12.33 -8.61 -7.65
N SER A 231 11.43 -7.87 -8.31
CA SER A 231 11.20 -8.01 -9.74
C SER A 231 12.40 -7.57 -10.58
N CYS A 232 13.05 -6.48 -10.19
CA CYS A 232 14.26 -5.97 -10.82
C CYS A 232 15.37 -7.03 -10.71
N LEU A 233 15.64 -7.53 -9.50
CA LEU A 233 16.63 -8.59 -9.29
C LEU A 233 16.31 -9.87 -10.07
N TYR A 234 15.04 -10.28 -10.10
CA TYR A 234 14.59 -11.48 -10.82
C TYR A 234 14.79 -11.35 -12.34
N VAL A 235 14.31 -10.27 -12.95
CA VAL A 235 14.44 -10.03 -14.40
C VAL A 235 15.91 -9.92 -14.79
N TRP A 236 16.72 -9.21 -13.99
CA TRP A 236 18.14 -9.08 -14.26
C TRP A 236 18.92 -10.40 -14.11
N THR A 237 18.56 -11.22 -13.12
CA THR A 237 19.16 -12.55 -12.96
C THR A 237 18.86 -13.42 -14.17
N LEU A 238 17.61 -13.44 -14.65
CA LEU A 238 17.24 -14.15 -15.87
C LEU A 238 17.90 -13.61 -17.12
N PHE A 239 18.22 -12.32 -17.17
CA PHE A 239 18.93 -11.72 -18.30
C PHE A 239 20.41 -12.11 -18.33
N LEU A 240 21.06 -12.29 -17.17
CA LEU A 240 22.48 -12.64 -17.07
C LEU A 240 22.76 -14.14 -17.29
N ILE A 241 21.85 -15.02 -16.89
CA ILE A 241 21.99 -16.48 -17.06
C ILE A 241 22.19 -16.94 -18.52
N PRO A 242 21.45 -16.47 -19.55
CA PRO A 242 21.57 -16.97 -20.92
C PRO A 242 22.93 -16.68 -21.57
N ILE A 243 23.71 -15.73 -21.04
CA ILE A 243 25.06 -15.43 -21.55
C ILE A 243 26.02 -16.60 -21.26
N TYR A 244 25.85 -17.30 -20.14
CA TYR A 244 26.76 -18.38 -19.73
C TYR A 244 26.46 -19.72 -20.40
N CYS A 245 25.19 -20.04 -20.66
CA CYS A 245 24.80 -21.38 -21.15
C CYS A 245 24.61 -21.47 -22.67
N ARG A 246 24.36 -20.35 -23.38
CA ARG A 246 23.92 -20.41 -24.79
C ARG A 246 25.05 -20.44 -25.81
N ASN A 247 26.29 -20.06 -25.47
CA ASN A 247 27.38 -20.10 -26.43
C ASN A 247 28.79 -20.25 -25.80
N PRO A 248 29.19 -21.46 -25.36
CA PRO A 248 30.55 -21.69 -24.86
C PRO A 248 31.64 -21.43 -25.90
N SER A 249 31.27 -21.38 -27.20
CA SER A 249 32.21 -21.11 -28.30
C SER A 249 32.68 -19.65 -28.42
N MET A 250 32.00 -18.69 -27.76
CA MET A 250 32.41 -17.28 -27.75
C MET A 250 33.47 -16.94 -26.67
N MET A 251 33.85 -17.90 -25.81
CA MET A 251 34.98 -17.77 -24.88
C MET A 251 36.29 -18.33 -25.47
N LYS A 252 36.54 -18.18 -26.79
CA LYS A 252 37.91 -18.35 -27.27
C LYS A 252 38.71 -17.10 -26.85
N PRO A 253 39.72 -17.22 -25.96
CA PRO A 253 40.61 -16.10 -25.70
C PRO A 253 41.21 -15.69 -27.05
N ARG A 254 41.12 -14.40 -27.38
CA ARG A 254 41.92 -13.85 -28.48
C ARG A 254 43.37 -13.99 -28.04
N ALA A 255 44.05 -14.97 -28.61
CA ALA A 255 45.50 -15.09 -28.56
C ALA A 255 46.15 -13.92 -29.30
#